data_AF-A0A7C1NX14-F1
#
_entry.id   AF-A0A7C1NX14-F1
#
_cell.length_a   1.000
_cell.length_b   1.000
_cell.length_c   1.000
_cell.angle_alpha   90.00
_cell.angle_beta   90.00
_cell.angle_gamma   90.00
#
_symmetry.space_group_name_H-M   'P 1'
#
loop_
_entity.id
_entity.type
_entity.pdbx_description
1 polymer ?
#
loop_
_entity_poly.entity_id
_entity_poly.type
_entity_poly.pdbx_seq_one_letter_code
_entity_poly.pdbx_strand_id
1 'polypeptide(L)'
;MKKYRPISLRSVKTYPLSKRKSKVQKRASASIYHKGASFADFASGLPDVLAAADLKAVSRAIVRAGKSGRPVVLGMGAHPIKVGLSPLIVDMMEHGIITAIATNGAAIVHDFPALTMALETAFRSAAASTSGSPEAKSAKLAPLWYME
;
A
#
# COMPACT_ATOMS: atom_id res chain seq x y z
N MET A 1 31.80 -40.00 1.79
CA MET A 1 31.38 -40.45 0.45
C MET A 1 30.16 -39.63 0.01
N LYS A 2 30.12 -39.11 -1.23
CA LYS A 2 28.98 -38.28 -1.68
C LYS A 2 27.72 -39.13 -1.80
N LYS A 3 26.67 -38.74 -1.06
CA LYS A 3 25.41 -39.46 -0.86
C LYS A 3 24.51 -39.54 -2.11
N TYR A 4 24.91 -38.91 -3.23
CA TYR A 4 24.13 -38.86 -4.48
C TYR A 4 25.03 -38.95 -5.73
N ARG A 5 24.55 -39.66 -6.75
CA ARG A 5 25.18 -39.79 -8.08
C ARG A 5 24.92 -38.52 -8.91
N PRO A 6 25.94 -37.92 -9.55
CA PRO A 6 25.74 -36.75 -10.41
C PRO A 6 24.82 -37.05 -11.60
N ILE A 7 23.97 -36.08 -11.96
CA ILE A 7 23.06 -36.21 -13.11
C ILE A 7 23.87 -36.20 -14.42
N SER A 8 23.52 -37.08 -15.36
CA SER A 8 24.17 -37.14 -16.68
C SER A 8 23.66 -36.01 -17.58
N LEU A 9 24.58 -35.21 -18.13
CA LEU A 9 24.26 -34.10 -19.02
C LEU A 9 24.30 -34.47 -20.51
N ARG A 10 24.52 -35.75 -20.87
CA ARG A 10 24.72 -36.19 -22.28
C ARG A 10 23.53 -35.91 -23.19
N SER A 11 22.31 -35.79 -22.65
CA SER A 11 21.08 -35.54 -23.40
C SER A 11 20.64 -34.07 -23.41
N VAL A 12 21.41 -33.16 -22.81
CA VAL A 12 21.06 -31.73 -22.75
C VAL A 12 21.27 -31.09 -24.11
N LYS A 13 20.20 -30.54 -24.70
CA LYS A 13 20.26 -29.71 -25.91
C LYS A 13 20.36 -28.24 -25.52
N THR A 14 21.37 -27.55 -26.01
CA THR A 14 21.52 -26.10 -25.83
C THR A 14 20.99 -25.36 -27.05
N TYR A 15 20.61 -24.10 -26.85
CA TYR A 15 20.24 -23.20 -27.94
C TYR A 15 20.77 -21.80 -27.63
N PRO A 16 21.08 -20.98 -28.66
CA PRO A 16 21.54 -19.61 -28.45
C PRO A 16 20.51 -18.80 -27.66
N LEU A 17 20.96 -18.09 -26.63
CA LEU A 17 20.09 -17.23 -25.81
C LEU A 17 19.37 -16.17 -26.66
N SER A 18 19.98 -15.72 -27.76
CA SER A 18 19.38 -14.79 -28.72
C SER A 18 18.12 -15.32 -29.41
N LYS A 19 17.96 -16.65 -29.52
CA LYS A 19 16.76 -17.28 -30.10
C LYS A 19 15.63 -17.44 -29.09
N ARG A 20 15.88 -17.15 -27.80
CA ARG A 20 14.87 -17.25 -26.75
C ARG A 20 13.87 -16.09 -26.89
N LYS A 21 12.60 -16.41 -27.15
CA LYS A 21 11.53 -15.43 -26.99
C LYS A 21 11.41 -15.05 -25.51
N SER A 22 11.81 -13.83 -25.15
CA SER A 22 11.67 -13.31 -23.78
C SER A 22 10.36 -12.57 -23.63
N LYS A 23 9.60 -12.86 -22.56
CA LYS A 23 8.39 -12.13 -22.20
C LYS A 23 8.69 -10.71 -21.70
N VAL A 24 9.89 -10.48 -21.18
CA VAL A 24 10.35 -9.18 -20.65
C VAL A 24 11.64 -8.80 -21.35
N GLN A 25 11.72 -7.54 -21.78
CA GLN A 25 12.91 -7.00 -22.43
C GLN A 25 13.73 -6.17 -21.44
N LYS A 26 15.04 -6.04 -21.65
CA LYS A 26 15.91 -5.20 -20.79
C LYS A 26 15.42 -3.75 -20.66
N ARG A 27 14.82 -3.21 -21.72
CA ARG A 27 14.23 -1.86 -21.70
C ARG A 27 13.03 -1.71 -20.75
N ALA A 28 12.42 -2.82 -20.33
CA ALA A 28 11.33 -2.82 -19.36
C ALA A 28 11.84 -2.92 -17.91
N SER A 29 13.17 -2.83 -17.70
CA SER A 29 13.76 -2.78 -16.37
C SER A 29 13.43 -1.47 -15.66
N ALA A 30 13.34 -1.53 -14.34
CA ALA A 30 13.18 -0.35 -13.50
C ALA A 30 14.42 0.56 -13.58
N SER A 31 14.21 1.84 -13.34
CA SER A 31 15.31 2.79 -13.15
C SER A 31 15.89 2.64 -11.74
N ILE A 32 17.20 2.86 -11.60
CA ILE A 32 17.88 2.82 -10.31
C ILE A 32 17.52 4.10 -9.55
N TYR A 33 17.03 3.95 -8.31
CA TYR A 33 16.80 5.09 -7.43
C TYR A 33 18.12 5.66 -6.92
N HIS A 34 18.24 6.98 -6.92
CA HIS A 34 19.41 7.69 -6.41
C HIS A 34 19.04 8.51 -5.17
N LYS A 35 19.96 8.58 -4.20
CA LYS A 35 19.76 9.39 -2.99
C LYS A 35 19.53 10.85 -3.38
N GLY A 36 18.47 11.45 -2.82
CA GLY A 36 18.07 12.82 -3.13
C GLY A 36 17.04 12.94 -4.26
N ALA A 37 16.70 11.86 -4.96
CA ALA A 37 15.59 11.84 -5.90
C ALA A 37 14.25 11.94 -5.17
N SER A 38 13.23 12.43 -5.88
CA SER A 38 11.87 12.55 -5.33
C SER A 38 11.14 11.21 -5.36
N PHE A 39 10.04 11.14 -4.61
CA PHE A 39 9.13 9.98 -4.72
C PHE A 39 8.51 9.86 -6.12
N ALA A 40 8.32 10.99 -6.83
CA ALA A 40 7.84 10.98 -8.21
C ALA A 40 8.87 10.33 -9.16
N ASP A 41 10.17 10.55 -8.94
CA ASP A 41 11.25 9.89 -9.70
C ASP A 41 11.25 8.38 -9.44
N PHE A 42 11.04 7.97 -8.18
CA PHE A 42 10.88 6.56 -7.83
C PHE A 42 9.67 5.93 -8.54
N ALA A 43 8.50 6.55 -8.43
CA ALA A 43 7.25 6.03 -9.00
C ALA A 43 7.29 5.96 -10.54
N SER A 44 7.88 6.97 -11.18
CA SER A 44 8.05 7.01 -12.63
C SER A 44 9.08 5.98 -13.12
N GLY A 45 10.12 5.72 -12.31
CA GLY A 45 11.15 4.71 -12.55
C GLY A 45 10.70 3.24 -12.39
N LEU A 46 9.52 2.96 -11.83
CA LEU A 46 8.99 1.59 -11.75
C LEU A 46 8.82 0.98 -13.15
N PRO A 47 8.93 -0.36 -13.31
CA PRO A 47 8.83 -0.98 -14.62
C PRO A 47 7.35 -1.10 -15.05
N ASP A 48 7.09 -1.07 -16.36
CA ASP A 48 5.73 -1.25 -16.90
C ASP A 48 5.38 -2.73 -17.07
N VAL A 49 5.52 -3.52 -15.99
CA VAL A 49 5.13 -4.94 -15.96
C VAL A 49 4.45 -5.31 -14.63
N LEU A 50 3.52 -6.27 -14.68
CA LEU A 50 2.84 -6.85 -13.51
C LEU A 50 2.24 -5.74 -12.61
N ALA A 51 2.31 -5.91 -11.28
CA ALA A 51 1.73 -5.00 -10.30
C ALA A 51 2.18 -3.54 -10.45
N ALA A 52 3.40 -3.29 -10.95
CA ALA A 52 3.87 -1.92 -11.21
C ALA A 52 3.12 -1.28 -12.40
N ALA A 53 2.83 -2.05 -13.45
CA ALA A 53 1.98 -1.59 -14.54
C ALA A 53 0.55 -1.33 -14.06
N ASP A 54 -0.01 -2.23 -13.25
CA ASP A 54 -1.36 -2.11 -12.71
C ASP A 54 -1.50 -0.88 -11.82
N LEU A 55 -0.54 -0.67 -10.91
CA LEU A 55 -0.48 0.52 -10.05
C LEU A 55 -0.50 1.81 -10.88
N LYS A 56 0.39 1.91 -11.87
CA LYS A 56 0.44 3.08 -12.76
C LYS A 56 -0.85 3.24 -13.56
N ALA A 57 -1.46 2.14 -14.01
CA ALA A 57 -2.70 2.18 -14.78
C ALA A 57 -3.87 2.70 -13.94
N VAL A 58 -4.02 2.21 -12.71
CA VAL A 58 -5.03 2.67 -11.75
C VAL A 58 -4.82 4.13 -11.39
N SER A 59 -3.60 4.54 -11.03
CA SER A 59 -3.31 5.94 -10.71
C SER A 59 -3.65 6.88 -11.86
N ARG A 60 -3.29 6.52 -13.11
CA ARG A 60 -3.67 7.30 -14.30
C ARG A 60 -5.19 7.32 -14.53
N ALA A 61 -5.88 6.22 -14.26
CA ALA A 61 -7.34 6.16 -14.41
C ALA A 61 -8.05 7.08 -13.41
N ILE A 62 -7.62 7.08 -12.15
CA ILE A 62 -8.12 7.98 -11.10
C ILE A 62 -7.89 9.44 -11.48
N VAL A 63 -6.66 9.79 -11.88
CA VAL A 63 -6.33 11.17 -12.29
C VAL A 63 -7.19 11.61 -13.49
N ARG A 64 -7.39 10.74 -14.49
CA ARG A 64 -8.26 11.05 -15.63
C ARG A 64 -9.72 11.23 -15.22
N ALA A 65 -10.23 10.38 -14.32
CA ALA A 65 -11.59 10.49 -13.81
C ALA A 65 -11.79 11.83 -13.09
N GLY A 66 -10.89 12.18 -12.16
CA GLY A 66 -10.92 13.45 -11.45
C GLY A 66 -10.86 14.66 -12.39
N LYS A 67 -9.93 14.67 -13.35
CA LYS A 67 -9.84 15.74 -14.37
C LYS A 67 -11.09 15.86 -15.25
N SER A 68 -11.85 14.77 -15.40
CA SER A 68 -13.07 14.73 -16.21
C SER A 68 -14.34 14.94 -15.37
N GLY A 69 -14.22 15.27 -14.07
CA GLY A 69 -15.35 15.41 -13.16
C GLY A 69 -16.16 14.12 -12.96
N ARG A 70 -15.52 12.95 -13.14
CA ARG A 70 -16.17 11.64 -13.00
C ARG A 70 -15.92 11.09 -11.58
N PRO A 71 -16.92 10.43 -10.98
CA PRO A 71 -16.77 9.84 -9.64
C PRO A 71 -15.75 8.71 -9.63
N VAL A 72 -15.07 8.55 -8.50
CA VAL A 72 -14.12 7.47 -8.20
C VAL A 72 -14.64 6.75 -6.95
N VAL A 73 -15.05 5.50 -7.12
CA VAL A 73 -15.59 4.68 -6.02
C VAL A 73 -14.52 3.69 -5.55
N LEU A 74 -14.14 3.76 -4.27
CA LEU A 74 -13.23 2.80 -3.65
C LEU A 74 -14.03 1.58 -3.17
N GLY A 75 -13.86 0.45 -3.85
CA GLY A 75 -14.33 -0.85 -3.39
C GLY A 75 -13.30 -1.52 -2.49
N MET A 76 -13.64 -1.79 -1.22
CA MET A 76 -12.74 -2.47 -0.28
C MET A 76 -13.48 -3.35 0.73
N GLY A 77 -12.76 -4.27 1.36
CA GLY A 77 -13.24 -4.92 2.59
C GLY A 77 -12.82 -4.14 3.84
N ALA A 78 -12.91 -4.76 5.01
CA ALA A 78 -12.56 -4.10 6.27
C ALA A 78 -11.05 -3.97 6.57
N HIS A 79 -10.20 -4.70 5.81
CA HIS A 79 -8.76 -4.78 6.10
C HIS A 79 -8.05 -3.42 6.08
N PRO A 80 -8.29 -2.51 5.12
CA PRO A 80 -7.66 -1.20 5.13
C PRO A 80 -7.95 -0.40 6.41
N ILE A 81 -9.18 -0.47 6.92
CA ILE A 81 -9.56 0.17 8.19
C ILE A 81 -8.86 -0.55 9.35
N LYS A 82 -8.94 -1.89 9.38
CA LYS A 82 -8.30 -2.72 10.41
C LYS A 82 -6.82 -2.42 10.57
N VAL A 83 -6.08 -2.17 9.47
CA VAL A 83 -4.62 -1.90 9.51
C VAL A 83 -4.26 -0.41 9.59
N GLY A 84 -5.23 0.47 9.87
CA GLY A 84 -4.99 1.88 10.15
C GLY A 84 -4.84 2.77 8.92
N LEU A 85 -5.36 2.38 7.75
CA LEU A 85 -5.34 3.23 6.54
C LEU A 85 -6.49 4.24 6.48
N SER A 86 -7.40 4.26 7.47
CA SER A 86 -8.54 5.18 7.50
C SER A 86 -8.14 6.65 7.30
N PRO A 87 -7.09 7.20 7.95
CA PRO A 87 -6.72 8.60 7.75
C PRO A 87 -6.35 8.93 6.30
N LEU A 88 -5.68 8.01 5.60
CA LEU A 88 -5.33 8.19 4.19
C LEU A 88 -6.57 8.13 3.30
N ILE A 89 -7.51 7.24 3.60
CA ILE A 89 -8.77 7.13 2.87
C ILE A 89 -9.61 8.41 3.05
N VAL A 90 -9.69 8.93 4.28
CA VAL A 90 -10.35 10.20 4.59
C VAL A 90 -9.68 11.36 3.86
N ASP A 91 -8.35 11.48 3.91
CA ASP A 91 -7.62 12.52 3.19
C ASP A 91 -7.90 12.50 1.68
N MET A 92 -7.94 11.30 1.07
CA MET A 92 -8.32 11.13 -0.34
C MET A 92 -9.77 11.54 -0.61
N MET A 93 -10.69 11.35 0.35
CA MET A 93 -12.08 11.79 0.22
C MET A 93 -12.20 13.31 0.34
N GLU A 94 -11.52 13.93 1.30
CA GLU A 94 -11.51 15.37 1.52
C GLU A 94 -10.96 16.12 0.30
N HIS A 95 -9.96 15.57 -0.37
CA HIS A 95 -9.39 16.11 -1.61
C HIS A 95 -10.17 15.72 -2.88
N GLY A 96 -11.30 15.01 -2.75
CA GLY A 96 -12.15 14.60 -3.88
C GLY A 96 -11.51 13.57 -4.82
N ILE A 97 -10.43 12.90 -4.40
CA ILE A 97 -9.77 11.82 -5.14
C ILE A 97 -10.66 10.57 -5.11
N ILE A 98 -11.30 10.30 -3.97
CA ILE A 98 -12.32 9.27 -3.78
C ILE A 98 -13.64 9.97 -3.49
N THR A 99 -14.69 9.65 -4.26
CA THR A 99 -16.00 10.29 -4.12
C THR A 99 -17.02 9.40 -3.38
N ALA A 100 -16.77 8.09 -3.31
CA ALA A 100 -17.62 7.17 -2.56
C ALA A 100 -16.84 5.92 -2.13
N ILE A 101 -17.32 5.24 -1.10
CA ILE A 101 -16.81 3.94 -0.63
C ILE A 101 -17.89 2.88 -0.81
N ALA A 102 -17.51 1.73 -1.37
CA ALA A 102 -18.31 0.51 -1.37
C ALA A 102 -17.59 -0.54 -0.51
N THR A 103 -18.22 -0.98 0.58
CA THR A 103 -17.60 -1.91 1.54
C THR A 103 -18.58 -2.96 2.06
N ASN A 104 -18.03 -4.04 2.61
CA ASN A 104 -18.80 -5.02 3.37
C ASN A 104 -19.03 -4.57 4.83
N GLY A 105 -19.94 -5.26 5.53
CA GLY A 105 -20.33 -4.90 6.90
C GLY A 105 -19.22 -5.00 7.95
N ALA A 106 -18.14 -5.76 7.68
CA ALA A 106 -17.01 -5.86 8.61
C ALA A 106 -16.24 -4.54 8.75
N ALA A 107 -16.33 -3.64 7.78
CA ALA A 107 -15.69 -2.31 7.87
C ALA A 107 -16.20 -1.51 9.07
N ILE A 108 -17.50 -1.57 9.36
CA ILE A 108 -18.13 -0.85 10.48
C ILE A 108 -17.59 -1.38 11.81
N VAL A 109 -17.36 -2.69 11.91
CA VAL A 109 -16.82 -3.33 13.12
C VAL A 109 -15.41 -2.86 13.43
N HIS A 110 -14.58 -2.62 12.41
CA HIS A 110 -13.21 -2.15 12.60
C HIS A 110 -13.08 -0.62 12.71
N ASP A 111 -14.06 0.12 12.20
CA ASP A 111 -14.06 1.59 12.26
C ASP A 111 -14.46 2.11 13.65
N PHE A 112 -15.45 1.47 14.29
CA PHE A 112 -15.96 1.92 15.59
C PHE A 112 -14.89 1.96 16.71
N PRO A 113 -14.03 0.91 16.90
CA PRO A 113 -12.95 0.97 17.87
C PRO A 113 -11.84 1.98 17.50
N ALA A 114 -11.57 2.19 16.21
CA ALA A 114 -10.59 3.18 15.78
C ALA A 114 -11.07 4.61 16.11
N LEU A 115 -12.37 4.88 15.93
CA LEU A 115 -13.00 6.15 16.29
C LEU A 115 -12.96 6.40 17.80
N THR A 116 -13.27 5.41 18.64
CA THR A 116 -13.23 5.57 20.10
C THR A 116 -11.83 5.86 20.62
N MET A 117 -10.79 5.22 20.06
CA MET A 117 -9.39 5.53 20.38
C MET A 117 -8.99 6.95 19.97
N ALA A 118 -9.41 7.41 18.79
CA ALA A 118 -9.16 8.76 18.33
C ALA A 118 -9.81 9.80 19.26
N LEU A 119 -11.06 9.56 19.68
CA LEU A 119 -11.78 10.41 20.62
C LEU A 119 -11.14 10.44 22.02
N GLU A 120 -10.72 9.29 22.56
CA GLU A 120 -10.02 9.25 23.85
C GLU A 120 -8.69 10.03 23.78
N THR A 121 -7.95 9.86 22.69
CA THR A 121 -6.68 10.56 22.48
C THR A 121 -6.91 12.08 22.39
N ALA A 122 -7.91 12.52 21.61
CA ALA A 122 -8.27 13.93 21.50
C ALA A 122 -8.70 14.54 22.84
N PHE A 123 -9.50 13.81 23.63
CA PHE A 123 -9.92 14.25 24.97
C PHE A 123 -8.74 14.40 25.92
N ARG A 124 -7.80 13.43 25.93
CA ARG A 124 -6.58 13.50 26.75
C ARG A 124 -5.69 14.67 26.36
N SER A 125 -5.52 14.94 25.06
CA SER A 125 -4.76 16.10 24.58
C SER A 125 -5.41 17.43 24.98
N ALA A 126 -6.73 17.54 24.88
CA ALA A 126 -7.47 18.72 25.34
C ALA A 126 -7.31 18.92 26.86
N ALA A 127 -7.48 17.86 27.66
CA ALA A 127 -7.32 17.92 29.11
C ALA A 127 -5.90 18.32 29.55
N ALA A 128 -4.86 17.80 28.87
CA ALA A 128 -3.46 18.15 29.13
C ALA A 128 -3.15 19.62 28.79
N SER A 129 -3.78 20.18 27.75
CA SER A 129 -3.62 21.59 27.40
C SER A 129 -4.21 22.54 28.45
N THR A 130 -5.22 22.09 29.21
CA THR A 130 -5.87 22.87 30.26
C THR A 130 -5.23 22.74 31.65
N SER A 131 -4.49 21.66 31.94
CA SER A 131 -4.00 21.36 33.30
C SER A 131 -2.53 21.70 33.56
N GLY A 132 -1.72 22.00 32.53
CA GLY A 132 -0.33 22.41 32.70
C GLY A 132 0.61 21.38 33.36
N SER A 133 0.21 20.12 33.55
CA SER A 133 1.03 19.10 34.24
C SER A 133 1.81 18.19 33.26
N PRO A 134 3.07 17.81 33.52
CA PRO A 134 3.92 17.07 32.58
C PRO A 134 3.73 15.53 32.62
N GLU A 135 2.72 15.02 33.33
CA GLU A 135 2.57 13.59 33.61
C GLU A 135 1.73 12.86 32.54
N ALA A 136 2.20 12.87 31.30
CA ALA A 136 1.68 12.03 30.22
C ALA A 136 2.76 11.09 29.68
N LYS A 137 3.51 10.43 30.57
CA LYS A 137 4.46 9.38 30.17
C LYS A 137 4.10 8.05 30.82
N SER A 138 3.89 7.09 29.92
CA SER A 138 3.84 5.64 30.15
C SER A 138 2.45 5.05 30.44
N ALA A 139 1.75 4.74 29.35
CA ALA A 139 1.00 3.49 29.28
C ALA A 139 1.29 2.86 27.90
N LYS A 140 2.06 1.77 27.90
CA LYS A 140 2.09 0.82 26.78
C LYS A 140 0.69 0.22 26.66
N LEU A 141 -0.15 0.80 25.80
CA LEU A 141 -1.33 0.12 25.28
C LEU A 141 -0.94 -0.41 23.90
N ALA A 142 -0.32 -1.59 23.88
CA ALA A 142 -0.45 -2.43 22.69
C ALA A 142 -1.94 -2.83 22.64
N PRO A 143 -2.69 -2.46 21.59
CA PRO A 143 -4.07 -2.94 21.50
C PRO A 143 -3.99 -4.45 21.24
N LEU A 144 -4.36 -5.23 22.26
CA LEU A 144 -4.54 -6.69 22.21
C LEU A 144 -5.61 -7.15 21.19
N TRP A 145 -6.19 -6.22 20.44
CA TRP A 145 -7.32 -6.42 19.53
C TRP A 145 -6.92 -6.46 18.04
N TYR A 146 -5.62 -6.37 17.74
CA TYR A 146 -5.09 -6.44 16.37
C TYR A 146 -4.77 -7.88 15.89
N MET A 147 -5.02 -8.91 16.71
CA MET A 147 -4.73 -10.31 16.37
C MET A 147 -5.99 -11.09 16.03
N GLU A 148 -6.34 -11.05 14.74
CA GLU A 148 -6.92 -12.18 14.00
C GLU A 148 -6.27 -12.21 12.61
#